data_AF-A0A8T7GKN5-F1
#
_entry.id   AF-A0A8T7GKN5-F1
#
_cell.length_a   1.000
_cell.length_b   1.000
_cell.length_c   1.000
_cell.angle_alpha   90.00
_cell.angle_beta   90.00
_cell.angle_gamma   90.00
#
_symmetry.space_group_name_H-M   'P 1'
#
loop_
_entity.id
_entity.type
_entity.pdbx_description
1 polymer ?
#
loop_
_entity_poly.entity_id
_entity_poly.type
_entity_poly.pdbx_seq_one_letter_code
_entity_poly.pdbx_strand_id
1 'polypeptide(L)'
;MVEDDVELHVVIASPPDVFDAAVLLRVLYTALGSRGWRAYIIGLGGKQLHRLVVDSRVPARVVRERVSLGAPEDHPEPVYVVDNRGEPAWLLETPSTIVVDYSGFYARGLGEAVRRVRGAGLPSQTYEAVGVFYEFLVRRRSWAPQGEPWSVDPRSGLYLARKSLEALKVFDNFFLVEPSTIVYTLRRVYMREGVLLDPKRYRVDVDPVDGHARQEIEVEAYTRHSLRPRGTIRIVFSGFTLEVSDWRGLRYRITLDPFHRTACAAPGLCAGAGEQGRRLLEEQP
;
A
#
# COMPACT_ATOMS: atom_id res chain seq x y z
N MET A 1 -15.96 27.13 0.75
CA MET A 1 -15.98 26.88 2.21
C MET A 1 -14.63 26.26 2.54
N VAL A 2 -14.08 26.52 3.72
CA VAL A 2 -12.91 25.76 4.19
C VAL A 2 -13.47 24.48 4.76
N GLU A 3 -13.18 23.34 4.11
CA GLU A 3 -13.23 22.06 4.80
C GLU A 3 -11.97 22.02 5.65
N ASP A 4 -12.12 22.04 6.98
CA ASP A 4 -10.99 21.84 7.87
C ASP A 4 -10.45 20.42 7.64
N ASP A 5 -9.16 20.32 7.30
CA ASP A 5 -8.45 19.06 7.08
C ASP A 5 -8.43 18.26 8.40
N VAL A 6 -9.45 17.41 8.63
CA VAL A 6 -9.63 16.66 9.89
C VAL A 6 -8.45 15.72 10.10
N GLU A 7 -7.50 16.15 10.93
CA GLU A 7 -6.26 15.44 11.21
C GLU A 7 -6.51 14.31 12.22
N LEU A 8 -6.37 13.06 11.78
CA LEU A 8 -6.58 11.89 12.64
C LEU A 8 -5.55 11.87 13.78
N HIS A 9 -6.00 12.03 15.02
CA HIS A 9 -5.17 11.88 16.20
C HIS A 9 -5.05 10.40 16.58
N VAL A 10 -3.82 9.91 16.81
CA VAL A 10 -3.58 8.54 17.28
C VAL A 10 -2.72 8.55 18.53
N VAL A 11 -3.27 8.13 19.67
CA VAL A 11 -2.53 8.06 20.93
C VAL A 11 -2.11 6.62 21.19
N ILE A 12 -0.80 6.38 21.37
CA ILE A 12 -0.22 5.07 21.69
C ILE A 12 0.30 5.15 23.12
N ALA A 13 -0.42 4.57 24.07
CA ALA A 13 -0.17 4.73 25.50
C ALA A 13 0.41 3.48 26.15
N SER A 14 1.56 3.64 26.82
CA SER A 14 2.29 2.60 27.54
C SER A 14 2.69 1.36 26.71
N PRO A 15 3.19 1.50 25.46
CA PRO A 15 3.55 0.35 24.63
C PRO A 15 4.66 -0.49 25.29
N PRO A 16 4.56 -1.84 25.32
CA PRO A 16 5.47 -2.69 26.08
C PRO A 16 6.88 -2.80 25.46
N ASP A 17 7.01 -2.73 24.13
CA ASP A 17 8.29 -2.45 23.46
C ASP A 17 8.12 -1.38 22.36
N VAL A 18 9.23 -0.77 21.97
CA VAL A 18 9.32 0.20 20.85
C VAL A 18 8.73 -0.35 19.55
N PHE A 19 8.84 -1.67 19.35
CA PHE A 19 8.34 -2.40 18.19
C PHE A 19 6.82 -2.28 18.00
N ASP A 20 6.03 -2.27 19.08
CA ASP A 20 4.58 -2.18 18.99
C ASP A 20 4.13 -0.82 18.43
N ALA A 21 4.67 0.27 18.99
CA ALA A 21 4.45 1.60 18.45
C ALA A 21 5.00 1.75 17.01
N ALA A 22 6.13 1.11 16.70
CA ALA A 22 6.71 1.09 15.37
C ALA A 22 5.83 0.37 14.32
N VAL A 23 5.16 -0.72 14.68
CA VAL A 23 4.19 -1.42 13.82
C VAL A 23 2.99 -0.52 13.52
N LEU A 24 2.43 0.11 14.55
CA LEU A 24 1.28 1.02 14.42
C LEU A 24 1.61 2.22 13.51
N LEU A 25 2.75 2.90 13.72
CA LEU A 25 3.22 3.99 12.86
C LEU A 25 3.42 3.54 11.40
N ARG A 26 3.93 2.33 11.17
CA ARG A 26 4.10 1.79 9.82
C ARG A 26 2.75 1.61 9.11
N VAL A 27 1.73 1.10 9.82
CA VAL A 27 0.39 0.91 9.25
C VAL A 27 -0.27 2.26 8.94
N LEU A 28 -0.20 3.25 9.84
CA LEU A 28 -0.69 4.61 9.59
C LEU A 28 -0.02 5.24 8.36
N TYR A 29 1.32 5.18 8.28
CA TYR A 29 2.06 5.70 7.13
C TYR A 29 1.74 4.96 5.82
N THR A 30 1.42 3.66 5.88
CA THR A 30 1.04 2.87 4.69
C THR A 30 -0.38 3.20 4.23
N ALA A 31 -1.31 3.47 5.15
CA ALA A 31 -2.71 3.77 4.83
C ALA A 31 -2.94 5.26 4.46
N LEU A 32 -2.20 6.19 5.06
CA LEU A 32 -2.44 7.64 4.97
C LEU A 32 -1.26 8.44 4.41
N GLY A 33 -0.10 7.82 4.19
CA GLY A 33 1.10 8.53 3.76
C GLY A 33 1.62 9.50 4.83
N SER A 34 2.03 10.70 4.43
CA SER A 34 2.77 11.66 5.26
C SER A 34 1.95 12.84 5.83
N ARG A 35 0.61 12.84 5.67
CA ARG A 35 -0.31 13.92 6.08
C ARG A 35 -1.65 13.35 6.55
N GLY A 36 -2.50 14.21 7.14
CA GLY A 36 -3.85 13.83 7.59
C GLY A 36 -3.89 12.98 8.86
N TRP A 37 -2.76 12.81 9.55
CA TRP A 37 -2.67 12.14 10.85
C TRP A 37 -1.56 12.71 11.72
N ARG A 38 -1.68 12.54 13.04
CA ARG A 38 -0.67 12.85 14.05
C ARG A 38 -0.68 11.79 15.14
N ALA A 39 0.49 11.29 15.51
CA ALA A 39 0.65 10.29 16.56
C ALA A 39 1.26 10.88 17.82
N TYR A 40 0.79 10.42 18.98
CA TYR A 40 1.24 10.83 20.30
C TYR A 40 1.62 9.58 21.09
N ILE A 41 2.86 9.45 21.54
CA ILE A 41 3.35 8.24 22.22
C ILE A 41 3.67 8.54 23.68
N ILE A 42 2.94 7.88 24.58
CA ILE A 42 3.04 8.06 26.04
C ILE A 42 3.80 6.88 26.63
N GLY A 43 4.76 7.14 27.52
CA GLY A 43 5.59 6.12 28.18
C GLY A 43 6.85 5.71 27.40
N LEU A 44 6.96 6.03 26.10
CA LEU A 44 8.18 5.81 25.33
C LEU A 44 9.24 6.85 25.70
N GLY A 45 10.38 6.41 26.25
CA GLY A 45 11.45 7.32 26.67
C GLY A 45 12.16 7.94 25.47
N GLY A 46 12.47 9.24 25.51
CA GLY A 46 13.04 9.98 24.36
C GLY A 46 14.32 9.37 23.75
N LYS A 47 15.11 8.63 24.54
CA LYS A 47 16.27 7.87 24.03
C LYS A 47 15.90 6.78 23.01
N GLN A 48 14.66 6.28 23.00
CA GLN A 48 14.18 5.22 22.10
C GLN A 48 13.68 5.73 20.74
N LEU A 49 13.56 7.05 20.53
CA LEU A 49 13.05 7.62 19.27
C LEU A 49 13.86 7.19 18.03
N HIS A 50 15.18 7.01 18.17
CA HIS A 50 16.04 6.50 17.10
C HIS A 50 15.65 5.06 16.69
N ARG A 51 15.35 4.20 17.67
CA ARG A 51 14.91 2.82 17.45
C ARG A 51 13.51 2.78 16.85
N LEU A 52 12.61 3.67 17.28
CA LEU A 52 11.28 3.83 16.67
C LEU A 52 11.34 4.16 15.18
N VAL A 53 12.27 5.03 14.75
CA VAL A 53 12.50 5.34 13.32
C VAL A 53 12.99 4.10 12.55
N VAL A 54 13.97 3.37 13.09
CA VAL A 54 14.53 2.17 12.45
C VAL A 54 13.50 1.03 12.36
N ASP A 55 12.84 0.72 13.47
CA ASP A 55 11.90 -0.40 13.58
C ASP A 55 10.61 -0.11 12.80
N SER A 56 10.10 1.13 12.79
CA SER A 56 8.89 1.47 12.02
C SER A 56 9.13 1.48 10.52
N ARG A 57 10.33 1.88 10.08
CA ARG A 57 10.69 2.16 8.67
C ARG A 57 9.92 3.35 8.07
N VAL A 58 9.22 4.14 8.89
CA VAL A 58 8.62 5.41 8.48
C VAL A 58 9.74 6.43 8.25
N PRO A 59 9.71 7.29 7.21
CA PRO A 59 10.78 8.24 6.96
C PRO A 59 11.02 9.14 8.18
N ALA A 60 12.29 9.29 8.60
CA ALA A 60 12.66 10.03 9.81
C ALA A 60 12.09 11.47 9.86
N ARG A 61 11.95 12.12 8.69
CA ARG A 61 11.27 13.41 8.54
C ARG A 61 9.80 13.35 9.00
N VAL A 62 9.06 12.34 8.54
CA VAL A 62 7.63 12.15 8.89
C VAL A 62 7.51 11.81 10.36
N VAL A 63 8.39 10.97 10.92
CA VAL A 63 8.40 10.72 12.38
C VAL A 63 8.61 12.03 13.15
N ARG A 64 9.60 12.84 12.79
CA ARG A 64 9.86 14.14 13.43
C ARG A 64 8.70 15.14 13.29
N GLU A 65 7.98 15.12 12.17
CA GLU A 65 6.92 16.09 11.86
C GLU A 65 5.53 15.64 12.31
N ARG A 66 5.31 14.34 12.57
CA ARG A 66 3.99 13.74 12.88
C ARG A 66 3.94 12.90 14.15
N VAL A 67 5.05 12.67 14.85
CA VAL A 67 5.09 11.88 16.09
C VAL A 67 5.58 12.72 17.26
N SER A 68 4.68 13.03 18.18
CA SER A 68 4.98 13.65 19.48
C SER A 68 5.26 12.58 20.54
N LEU A 69 6.13 12.88 21.49
CA LEU A 69 6.29 12.10 22.72
C LEU A 69 5.60 12.84 23.87
N GLY A 70 4.74 12.13 24.60
CA GLY A 70 3.77 12.72 25.53
C GLY A 70 2.33 12.58 25.04
N ALA A 71 1.38 13.06 25.85
CA ALA A 71 -0.03 13.10 25.50
C ALA A 71 -0.35 14.28 24.56
N PRO A 72 -1.43 14.23 23.78
CA PRO A 72 -2.02 15.43 23.21
C PRO A 72 -2.60 16.34 24.30
N GLU A 73 -2.77 17.61 23.97
CA GLU A 73 -3.49 18.59 24.79
C GLU A 73 -5.02 18.36 24.67
N ASP A 74 -5.51 18.13 23.45
CA ASP A 74 -6.92 17.84 23.13
C ASP A 74 -7.12 16.54 22.34
N HIS A 75 -8.31 15.94 22.48
CA HIS A 75 -8.76 14.76 21.73
C HIS A 75 -9.98 15.11 20.85
N PRO A 76 -9.79 15.40 19.56
CA PRO A 76 -10.91 15.63 18.64
C PRO A 76 -11.90 14.45 18.63
N GLU A 77 -13.19 14.75 18.78
CA GLU A 77 -14.27 13.76 18.76
C GLU A 77 -14.66 13.37 17.31
N PRO A 78 -15.14 12.12 17.09
CA PRO A 78 -15.32 11.06 18.09
C PRO A 78 -14.00 10.36 18.45
N VAL A 79 -13.86 10.02 19.73
CA VAL A 79 -12.68 9.37 20.34
C VAL A 79 -12.96 7.90 20.62
N TYR A 80 -12.19 6.99 20.01
CA TYR A 80 -12.34 5.54 20.22
C TYR A 80 -11.11 4.91 20.89
N VAL A 81 -11.33 4.07 21.91
CA VAL A 81 -10.28 3.27 22.57
C VAL A 81 -10.29 1.85 22.01
N VAL A 82 -9.15 1.36 21.54
CA VAL A 82 -9.01 -0.03 21.07
C VAL A 82 -9.15 -1.00 22.25
N ASP A 83 -10.06 -1.95 22.14
CA ASP A 83 -10.32 -3.02 23.10
C ASP A 83 -10.97 -4.20 22.36
N ASN A 84 -10.43 -5.43 22.50
CA ASN A 84 -10.97 -6.60 21.78
C ASN A 84 -12.39 -7.02 22.20
N ARG A 85 -12.94 -6.43 23.27
CA ARG A 85 -14.32 -6.57 23.74
C ARG A 85 -15.23 -5.40 23.31
N GLY A 86 -14.69 -4.42 22.59
CA GLY A 86 -15.41 -3.25 22.12
C GLY A 86 -16.47 -3.53 21.04
N GLU A 87 -17.12 -2.46 20.59
CA GLU A 87 -18.03 -2.47 19.45
C GLU A 87 -17.24 -2.65 18.14
N PRO A 88 -17.68 -3.47 17.18
CA PRO A 88 -16.92 -3.68 15.94
C PRO A 88 -16.75 -2.40 15.11
N ALA A 89 -15.51 -2.08 14.73
CA ALA A 89 -15.17 -0.88 13.95
C ALA A 89 -16.01 -0.72 12.67
N TRP A 90 -16.41 -1.83 12.03
CA TRP A 90 -17.21 -1.80 10.81
C TRP A 90 -18.66 -1.32 11.01
N LEU A 91 -19.14 -1.20 12.25
CA LEU A 91 -20.45 -0.63 12.61
C LEU A 91 -20.38 0.85 13.00
N LEU A 92 -19.18 1.39 13.22
CA LEU A 92 -18.97 2.76 13.68
C LEU A 92 -18.82 3.74 12.51
N GLU A 93 -18.98 5.03 12.79
CA GLU A 93 -18.53 6.15 11.94
C GLU A 93 -16.99 6.27 11.96
N THR A 94 -16.43 7.27 11.28
CA THR A 94 -14.97 7.46 11.21
C THR A 94 -14.47 8.22 12.46
N PRO A 95 -13.48 7.71 13.20
CA PRO A 95 -12.91 8.42 14.35
C PRO A 95 -12.09 9.65 13.92
N SER A 96 -12.17 10.70 14.74
CA SER A 96 -11.19 11.80 14.73
C SER A 96 -10.00 11.50 15.65
N THR A 97 -10.21 10.69 16.70
CA THR A 97 -9.14 10.18 17.57
C THR A 97 -9.23 8.67 17.78
N ILE A 98 -8.10 7.95 17.68
CA ILE A 98 -7.97 6.53 18.08
C ILE A 98 -6.93 6.42 19.20
N VAL A 99 -7.27 5.71 20.28
CA VAL A 99 -6.41 5.50 21.45
C VAL A 99 -6.08 4.01 21.58
N VAL A 100 -4.79 3.67 21.50
CA VAL A 100 -4.24 2.34 21.73
C VAL A 100 -3.51 2.34 23.07
N ASP A 101 -4.24 2.06 24.15
CA ASP A 101 -3.70 1.96 25.50
C ASP A 101 -3.43 0.49 25.85
N TYR A 102 -2.18 0.17 26.15
CA TYR A 102 -1.72 -1.17 26.55
C TYR A 102 -1.86 -1.43 28.05
N SER A 103 -1.96 -0.37 28.84
CA SER A 103 -2.09 -0.41 30.30
C SER A 103 -3.55 -0.33 30.77
N GLY A 104 -4.42 0.22 29.93
CA GLY A 104 -5.78 0.62 30.30
C GLY A 104 -5.83 1.71 31.38
N PHE A 105 -4.72 2.40 31.67
CA PHE A 105 -4.66 3.51 32.64
C PHE A 105 -5.02 4.85 31.98
N TYR A 106 -4.46 5.14 30.81
CA TYR A 106 -4.72 6.37 30.07
C TYR A 106 -6.18 6.44 29.63
N ALA A 107 -6.73 5.34 29.11
CA ALA A 107 -8.13 5.24 28.70
C ALA A 107 -9.14 5.45 29.85
N ARG A 108 -8.75 5.26 31.13
CA ARG A 108 -9.60 5.60 32.29
C ARG A 108 -9.63 7.09 32.58
N GLY A 109 -8.59 7.83 32.20
CA GLY A 109 -8.50 9.28 32.42
C GLY A 109 -9.34 10.11 31.43
N LEU A 110 -9.83 9.50 30.35
CA LEU A 110 -10.59 10.16 29.28
C LEU A 110 -12.12 10.23 29.52
N GLY A 111 -12.60 9.77 30.68
CA GLY A 111 -14.02 9.85 31.06
C GLY A 111 -14.93 8.79 30.42
N GLU A 112 -16.25 9.04 30.47
CA GLU A 112 -17.29 8.08 30.03
C GLU A 112 -17.72 8.24 28.56
N ALA A 113 -17.39 9.36 27.90
CA ALA A 113 -17.76 9.64 26.51
C ALA A 113 -17.05 8.75 25.46
N VAL A 114 -16.05 7.95 25.89
CA VAL A 114 -15.12 7.26 25.00
C VAL A 114 -15.62 5.87 24.63
N ARG A 115 -15.92 5.64 23.35
CA ARG A 115 -16.40 4.33 22.87
C ARG A 115 -15.23 3.34 22.77
N ARG A 116 -15.43 2.12 23.26
CA ARG A 116 -14.49 1.00 23.06
C ARG A 116 -14.75 0.38 21.69
N VAL A 117 -13.72 0.32 20.84
CA VAL A 117 -13.78 -0.23 19.48
C VAL A 117 -12.92 -1.49 19.36
N ARG A 118 -13.43 -2.50 18.66
CA ARG A 118 -12.69 -3.70 18.31
C ARG A 118 -12.49 -3.84 16.80
N GLY A 119 -11.36 -4.43 16.43
CA GLY A 119 -11.07 -4.91 15.10
C GLY A 119 -11.67 -6.30 14.93
N ALA A 120 -10.83 -7.33 14.91
CA ALA A 120 -11.27 -8.72 14.77
C ALA A 120 -11.50 -9.45 16.11
N GLY A 121 -11.30 -8.78 17.25
CA GLY A 121 -11.36 -9.38 18.59
C GLY A 121 -10.07 -10.12 18.97
N LEU A 122 -8.92 -9.69 18.47
CA LEU A 122 -7.63 -10.38 18.66
C LEU A 122 -7.10 -10.24 20.10
N PRO A 123 -6.40 -11.26 20.63
CA PRO A 123 -5.87 -11.24 22.00
C PRO A 123 -4.67 -10.30 22.20
N SER A 124 -4.06 -9.79 21.12
CA SER A 124 -2.92 -8.86 21.17
C SER A 124 -3.36 -7.46 20.76
N GLN A 125 -3.19 -6.50 21.68
CA GLN A 125 -3.60 -5.11 21.51
C GLN A 125 -2.98 -4.43 20.28
N THR A 126 -1.74 -4.76 19.93
CA THR A 126 -1.06 -4.24 18.73
C THR A 126 -1.74 -4.71 17.45
N TYR A 127 -2.01 -6.02 17.33
CA TYR A 127 -2.67 -6.56 16.15
C TYR A 127 -4.15 -6.19 16.07
N GLU A 128 -4.81 -6.01 17.22
CA GLU A 128 -6.19 -5.53 17.27
C GLU A 128 -6.30 -4.07 16.80
N ALA A 129 -5.37 -3.20 17.22
CA ALA A 129 -5.27 -1.83 16.72
C ALA A 129 -4.95 -1.77 15.22
N VAL A 130 -4.11 -2.69 14.70
CA VAL A 130 -3.90 -2.84 13.26
C VAL A 130 -5.20 -3.25 12.54
N GLY A 131 -6.03 -4.12 13.14
CA GLY A 131 -7.35 -4.46 12.62
C GLY A 131 -8.31 -3.25 12.57
N VAL A 132 -8.32 -2.42 13.62
CA VAL A 132 -9.10 -1.17 13.68
C VAL A 132 -8.62 -0.17 12.62
N PHE A 133 -7.30 0.01 12.45
CA PHE A 133 -6.74 0.87 11.41
C PHE A 133 -7.05 0.36 10.00
N TYR A 134 -7.04 -0.96 9.78
CA TYR A 134 -7.38 -1.53 8.48
C TYR A 134 -8.84 -1.25 8.11
N GLU A 135 -9.78 -1.44 9.05
CA GLU A 135 -11.20 -1.13 8.83
C GLU A 135 -11.42 0.35 8.53
N PHE A 136 -10.95 1.26 9.38
CA PHE A 136 -11.22 2.70 9.20
C PHE A 136 -10.45 3.36 8.06
N LEU A 137 -9.19 2.97 7.82
CA LEU A 137 -8.27 3.73 6.97
C LEU A 137 -8.00 3.07 5.61
N VAL A 138 -8.07 1.73 5.54
CA VAL A 138 -7.76 0.97 4.32
C VAL A 138 -9.04 0.49 3.61
N ARG A 139 -10.02 -0.04 4.35
CA ARG A 139 -11.24 -0.62 3.77
C ARG A 139 -12.27 0.43 3.31
N ARG A 140 -12.22 1.65 3.86
CA ARG A 140 -13.31 2.66 3.77
C ARG A 140 -12.98 3.93 2.95
N ARG A 141 -11.87 4.01 2.22
CA ARG A 141 -11.45 5.22 1.44
C ARG A 141 -11.17 4.95 -0.05
N SER A 142 -11.30 6.00 -0.89
CA SER A 142 -11.11 5.96 -2.36
C SER A 142 -10.70 7.35 -2.96
N TRP A 143 -9.56 7.47 -3.70
CA TRP A 143 -9.03 8.74 -4.30
C TRP A 143 -7.79 8.56 -5.27
N ALA A 144 -7.48 9.43 -6.29
CA ALA A 144 -6.35 9.33 -7.31
C ALA A 144 -6.07 10.52 -8.34
N PRO A 145 -4.84 10.76 -8.96
CA PRO A 145 -4.60 11.47 -10.31
C PRO A 145 -3.19 11.37 -11.12
N GLN A 146 -2.92 11.80 -12.43
CA GLN A 146 -3.03 11.17 -13.82
C GLN A 146 -1.84 11.34 -14.93
N GLY A 147 -1.30 10.33 -15.74
CA GLY A 147 -0.36 10.46 -16.99
C GLY A 147 0.75 9.36 -17.48
N GLU A 148 1.19 9.25 -18.80
CA GLU A 148 1.90 8.09 -19.57
C GLU A 148 3.11 8.36 -20.63
N PRO A 149 3.66 7.54 -21.66
CA PRO A 149 3.92 6.07 -22.05
C PRO A 149 5.29 5.63 -22.83
N TRP A 150 5.64 4.30 -23.02
CA TRP A 150 6.71 3.63 -23.95
C TRP A 150 8.03 2.77 -23.51
N SER A 151 8.11 1.47 -23.04
CA SER A 151 9.36 0.63 -22.64
C SER A 151 9.27 -0.86 -23.04
N VAL A 152 10.19 -1.87 -23.27
CA VAL A 152 11.70 -2.14 -23.39
C VAL A 152 12.22 -3.37 -22.58
N ASP A 153 13.36 -3.25 -21.88
CA ASP A 153 14.37 -4.32 -21.61
C ASP A 153 13.85 -5.78 -21.44
N PRO A 154 14.19 -6.74 -22.32
CA PRO A 154 13.63 -8.10 -22.27
C PRO A 154 13.92 -8.89 -20.98
N ARG A 155 15.01 -8.61 -20.23
CA ARG A 155 15.25 -9.25 -18.92
C ARG A 155 14.24 -8.74 -17.88
N SER A 156 13.97 -7.45 -17.91
CA SER A 156 12.91 -6.82 -17.13
C SER A 156 11.52 -7.24 -17.59
N GLY A 157 11.33 -7.53 -18.88
CA GLY A 157 10.11 -8.12 -19.45
C GLY A 157 9.78 -9.49 -18.86
N LEU A 158 10.75 -10.40 -18.74
CA LEU A 158 10.53 -11.70 -18.09
C LEU A 158 10.27 -11.56 -16.57
N TYR A 159 10.96 -10.64 -15.90
CA TYR A 159 10.68 -10.34 -14.49
C TYR A 159 9.26 -9.82 -14.30
N LEU A 160 8.82 -8.91 -15.18
CA LEU A 160 7.46 -8.39 -15.23
C LEU A 160 6.43 -9.50 -15.47
N ALA A 161 6.65 -10.35 -16.48
CA ALA A 161 5.75 -11.47 -16.78
C ALA A 161 5.55 -12.37 -15.56
N ARG A 162 6.63 -12.76 -14.87
CA ARG A 162 6.56 -13.54 -13.62
C ARG A 162 5.77 -12.83 -12.52
N LYS A 163 6.00 -11.52 -12.32
CA LYS A 163 5.39 -10.77 -11.21
C LYS A 163 3.94 -10.35 -11.45
N SER A 164 3.55 -10.04 -12.69
CA SER A 164 2.14 -9.91 -13.05
C SER A 164 1.39 -11.23 -12.85
N LEU A 165 2.03 -12.38 -13.11
CA LEU A 165 1.46 -13.69 -12.80
C LEU A 165 1.30 -13.97 -11.31
N GLU A 166 2.23 -13.48 -10.48
CA GLU A 166 2.09 -13.56 -9.02
C GLU A 166 0.96 -12.64 -8.53
N ALA A 167 0.81 -11.44 -9.09
CA ALA A 167 -0.29 -10.53 -8.79
C ALA A 167 -1.67 -11.11 -9.18
N LEU A 168 -1.78 -11.66 -10.40
CA LEU A 168 -3.00 -12.30 -10.91
C LEU A 168 -3.41 -13.57 -10.15
N LYS A 169 -2.53 -14.14 -9.31
CA LYS A 169 -2.87 -15.27 -8.41
C LYS A 169 -3.44 -14.82 -7.06
N VAL A 170 -3.43 -13.52 -6.76
CA VAL A 170 -3.96 -12.95 -5.50
C VAL A 170 -5.41 -12.45 -5.67
N PHE A 171 -5.88 -12.29 -6.91
CA PHE A 171 -7.24 -11.84 -7.24
C PHE A 171 -7.91 -12.88 -8.15
N ASP A 172 -8.98 -13.54 -7.70
CA ASP A 172 -9.68 -14.59 -8.48
C ASP A 172 -10.30 -14.05 -9.80
N ASN A 173 -10.49 -12.73 -9.91
CA ASN A 173 -10.87 -12.07 -11.16
C ASN A 173 -9.63 -11.66 -11.96
N PHE A 174 -9.16 -12.54 -12.84
CA PHE A 174 -8.02 -12.33 -13.76
C PHE A 174 -8.14 -11.09 -14.69
N PHE A 175 -9.27 -10.39 -14.69
CA PHE A 175 -9.61 -9.28 -15.57
C PHE A 175 -9.26 -7.89 -15.01
N LEU A 176 -9.00 -7.75 -13.69
CA LEU A 176 -8.71 -6.48 -13.04
C LEU A 176 -7.63 -6.67 -11.94
N VAL A 177 -6.58 -5.86 -11.97
CA VAL A 177 -5.45 -5.93 -11.03
C VAL A 177 -5.27 -4.58 -10.34
N GLU A 178 -4.93 -4.55 -9.05
CA GLU A 178 -4.73 -3.27 -8.36
C GLU A 178 -3.53 -2.48 -8.93
N PRO A 179 -3.70 -1.18 -9.30
CA PRO A 179 -2.61 -0.36 -9.86
C PRO A 179 -1.32 -0.33 -9.03
N SER A 180 -1.45 -0.31 -7.70
CA SER A 180 -0.34 -0.28 -6.75
C SER A 180 0.58 -1.51 -6.87
N THR A 181 -0.03 -2.70 -7.03
CA THR A 181 0.64 -4.01 -7.11
C THR A 181 1.51 -4.11 -8.36
N ILE A 182 1.05 -3.46 -9.44
CA ILE A 182 1.76 -3.39 -10.73
C ILE A 182 2.87 -2.36 -10.69
N VAL A 183 2.65 -1.18 -10.09
CA VAL A 183 3.73 -0.19 -9.88
C VAL A 183 4.81 -0.73 -8.94
N TYR A 184 4.46 -1.49 -7.90
CA TYR A 184 5.42 -2.19 -7.04
C TYR A 184 6.27 -3.20 -7.84
N THR A 185 5.61 -4.00 -8.68
CA THR A 185 6.25 -4.94 -9.60
C THR A 185 7.23 -4.22 -10.54
N LEU A 186 6.80 -3.14 -11.18
CA LEU A 186 7.63 -2.32 -12.06
C LEU A 186 8.82 -1.70 -11.32
N ARG A 187 8.64 -1.23 -10.07
CA ARG A 187 9.70 -0.54 -9.33
C ARG A 187 11.02 -1.31 -9.27
N ARG A 188 10.98 -2.65 -9.25
CA ARG A 188 12.18 -3.52 -9.24
C ARG A 188 12.98 -3.50 -10.55
N VAL A 189 12.33 -3.24 -11.68
CA VAL A 189 12.95 -3.02 -13.00
C VAL A 189 13.68 -1.68 -12.97
N TYR A 190 12.93 -0.60 -12.82
CA TYR A 190 13.39 0.77 -13.04
C TYR A 190 14.36 1.30 -11.95
N MET A 191 14.29 0.77 -10.73
CA MET A 191 15.19 1.17 -9.63
C MET A 191 16.66 0.80 -9.89
N ARG A 192 16.91 -0.22 -10.73
CA ARG A 192 18.27 -0.57 -11.22
C ARG A 192 18.84 0.49 -12.15
N GLU A 193 17.98 1.16 -12.92
CA GLU A 193 18.32 2.22 -13.87
C GLU A 193 18.37 3.61 -13.21
N GLY A 194 18.23 3.70 -11.88
CA GLY A 194 18.18 4.97 -11.16
C GLY A 194 16.88 5.75 -11.37
N VAL A 195 15.78 5.06 -11.70
CA VAL A 195 14.45 5.68 -11.86
C VAL A 195 13.50 5.21 -10.75
N LEU A 196 12.71 6.14 -10.22
CA LEU A 196 11.60 5.89 -9.30
C LEU A 196 10.28 6.03 -10.04
N LEU A 197 9.32 5.16 -9.74
CA LEU A 197 7.98 5.15 -10.32
C LEU A 197 6.90 5.43 -9.27
N ASP A 198 5.81 6.07 -9.67
CA ASP A 198 4.69 6.45 -8.80
C ASP A 198 3.34 6.35 -9.54
N PRO A 199 2.27 5.74 -8.99
CA PRO A 199 1.00 5.63 -9.69
C PRO A 199 0.37 7.01 -9.90
N LYS A 200 -0.19 7.23 -11.10
CA LYS A 200 -0.80 8.50 -11.52
C LYS A 200 -2.30 8.30 -11.75
N ARG A 201 -2.76 7.79 -12.91
CA ARG A 201 -4.19 7.50 -13.18
C ARG A 201 -4.48 6.01 -13.15
N TYR A 202 -5.77 5.73 -13.07
CA TYR A 202 -6.36 4.47 -13.43
C TYR A 202 -7.69 4.73 -14.15
N ARG A 203 -7.98 3.95 -15.20
CA ARG A 203 -9.26 3.85 -15.90
C ARG A 203 -9.59 2.37 -16.11
N VAL A 204 -10.87 2.04 -16.06
CA VAL A 204 -11.42 0.79 -16.62
C VAL A 204 -12.43 1.19 -17.69
N ASP A 205 -12.37 0.49 -18.82
CA ASP A 205 -13.51 0.30 -19.72
C ASP A 205 -13.93 -1.17 -19.65
N VAL A 206 -15.22 -1.43 -19.73
CA VAL A 206 -15.78 -2.79 -19.79
C VAL A 206 -16.73 -2.83 -20.97
N ASP A 207 -16.40 -3.63 -21.98
CA ASP A 207 -17.33 -3.94 -23.04
C ASP A 207 -18.26 -5.07 -22.58
N PRO A 208 -19.59 -4.82 -22.43
CA PRO A 208 -20.54 -5.82 -21.96
C PRO A 208 -21.03 -6.75 -23.08
N VAL A 209 -20.69 -6.49 -24.34
CA VAL A 209 -21.07 -7.29 -25.52
C VAL A 209 -20.00 -8.33 -25.80
N ASP A 210 -18.74 -7.91 -25.88
CA ASP A 210 -17.58 -8.81 -26.08
C ASP A 210 -17.08 -9.45 -24.78
N GLY A 211 -17.61 -9.02 -23.62
CA GLY A 211 -17.22 -9.54 -22.30
C GLY A 211 -15.77 -9.22 -21.95
N HIS A 212 -15.28 -8.05 -22.37
CA HIS A 212 -13.86 -7.68 -22.29
C HIS A 212 -13.64 -6.45 -21.40
N ALA A 213 -12.90 -6.63 -20.32
CA ALA A 213 -12.34 -5.53 -19.54
C ALA A 213 -11.05 -5.02 -20.20
N ARG A 214 -10.95 -3.69 -20.32
CA ARG A 214 -9.73 -2.96 -20.64
C ARG A 214 -9.37 -2.07 -19.44
N GLN A 215 -8.31 -2.42 -18.74
CA GLN A 215 -7.76 -1.61 -17.65
C GLN A 215 -6.55 -0.81 -18.14
N GLU A 216 -6.46 0.45 -17.76
CA GLU A 216 -5.39 1.36 -18.16
C GLU A 216 -4.86 2.10 -16.92
N ILE A 217 -3.55 1.98 -16.69
CA ILE A 217 -2.87 2.49 -15.50
C ILE A 217 -1.75 3.44 -15.95
N GLU A 218 -1.86 4.69 -15.55
CA GLU A 218 -0.90 5.75 -15.87
C GLU A 218 0.01 6.00 -14.64
N VAL A 219 1.32 6.19 -14.81
CA VAL A 219 2.33 6.10 -13.72
C VAL A 219 3.50 7.08 -13.98
N GLU A 220 3.86 7.98 -13.07
CA GLU A 220 5.00 8.90 -13.28
C GLU A 220 6.36 8.28 -13.01
N ALA A 221 7.41 8.86 -13.62
CA ALA A 221 8.78 8.43 -13.48
C ALA A 221 9.76 9.59 -13.24
N TYR A 222 10.67 9.37 -12.30
CA TYR A 222 11.54 10.39 -11.72
C TYR A 222 12.99 9.93 -11.61
N THR A 223 13.94 10.86 -11.73
CA THR A 223 15.34 10.56 -11.34
C THR A 223 15.44 10.25 -9.85
N ARG A 224 16.06 9.11 -9.49
CA ARG A 224 16.23 8.67 -8.10
C ARG A 224 16.97 9.65 -7.20
N HIS A 225 17.85 10.48 -7.76
CA HIS A 225 18.72 11.39 -6.99
C HIS A 225 18.26 12.85 -6.97
N SER A 226 17.56 13.34 -7.99
CA SER A 226 17.16 14.75 -8.07
C SER A 226 15.65 14.98 -8.11
N LEU A 227 14.85 13.90 -8.15
CA LEU A 227 13.39 13.91 -8.29
C LEU A 227 12.85 14.79 -9.43
N ARG A 228 13.71 15.19 -10.39
CA ARG A 228 13.28 15.76 -11.65
C ARG A 228 12.44 14.72 -12.41
N PRO A 229 11.26 15.09 -12.95
CA PRO A 229 10.49 14.25 -13.85
C PRO A 229 11.39 13.78 -15.00
N ARG A 230 11.31 12.49 -15.31
CA ARG A 230 11.87 11.89 -16.52
C ARG A 230 10.80 11.74 -17.60
N GLY A 231 9.57 11.54 -17.16
CA GLY A 231 8.37 11.37 -17.97
C GLY A 231 7.43 10.43 -17.24
N THR A 232 6.68 9.62 -17.97
CA THR A 232 5.53 8.88 -17.45
C THR A 232 5.38 7.52 -18.14
N ILE A 233 4.52 6.64 -17.61
CA ILE A 233 4.40 5.23 -17.97
C ILE A 233 2.93 4.82 -18.14
N ARG A 234 2.60 4.06 -19.21
CA ARG A 234 1.31 3.43 -19.51
C ARG A 234 1.38 1.93 -19.24
N ILE A 235 0.40 1.38 -18.54
CA ILE A 235 0.18 -0.06 -18.45
C ILE A 235 -1.25 -0.39 -18.85
N VAL A 236 -1.41 -1.11 -19.96
CA VAL A 236 -2.73 -1.53 -20.47
C VAL A 236 -2.89 -3.03 -20.27
N PHE A 237 -3.99 -3.42 -19.63
CA PHE A 237 -4.56 -4.76 -19.70
C PHE A 237 -5.71 -4.74 -20.69
N SER A 238 -5.72 -5.69 -21.62
CA SER A 238 -6.83 -5.89 -22.54
C SER A 238 -6.98 -7.38 -22.79
N GLY A 239 -8.03 -7.97 -22.20
CA GLY A 239 -8.20 -9.42 -22.13
C GLY A 239 -6.95 -10.10 -21.58
N PHE A 240 -6.32 -10.95 -22.41
CA PHE A 240 -5.13 -11.73 -22.07
C PHE A 240 -3.78 -11.04 -22.36
N THR A 241 -3.77 -9.75 -22.69
CA THR A 241 -2.53 -9.01 -23.01
C THR A 241 -2.24 -7.91 -21.99
N LEU A 242 -0.98 -7.85 -21.56
CA LEU A 242 -0.39 -6.80 -20.74
C LEU A 242 0.64 -6.01 -21.56
N GLU A 243 0.42 -4.72 -21.79
CA GLU A 243 1.38 -3.81 -22.43
C GLU A 243 1.94 -2.84 -21.39
N VAL A 244 3.27 -2.75 -21.26
CA VAL A 244 3.96 -1.92 -20.25
C VAL A 244 4.86 -0.92 -20.96
N SER A 245 4.92 0.33 -20.49
CA SER A 245 5.27 1.43 -21.38
C SER A 245 5.89 2.67 -20.70
N ASP A 246 7.19 3.02 -20.76
CA ASP A 246 7.82 4.27 -20.22
C ASP A 246 8.19 5.44 -21.18
N TRP A 247 8.55 6.63 -20.71
CA TRP A 247 8.82 7.82 -21.55
C TRP A 247 9.95 7.72 -22.63
N ARG A 248 10.61 6.57 -22.81
CA ARG A 248 11.72 6.35 -23.77
C ARG A 248 11.30 5.76 -25.13
N GLY A 249 10.00 5.52 -25.38
CA GLY A 249 9.46 5.06 -26.69
C GLY A 249 9.75 3.59 -27.08
N LEU A 250 10.34 2.90 -26.15
CA LEU A 250 10.87 1.55 -26.03
C LEU A 250 9.58 0.59 -25.90
N ARG A 251 9.52 -0.76 -26.10
CA ARG A 251 8.19 -1.53 -26.17
C ARG A 251 8.03 -2.99 -25.62
N TYR A 252 7.32 -3.18 -24.49
CA TYR A 252 6.94 -4.46 -23.83
C TYR A 252 5.51 -4.85 -24.21
N ARG A 253 5.33 -6.13 -24.54
CA ARG A 253 4.04 -6.82 -24.55
C ARG A 253 4.23 -8.18 -23.87
N ILE A 254 3.32 -8.54 -22.98
CA ILE A 254 3.32 -9.80 -22.24
C ILE A 254 1.98 -10.47 -22.48
N THR A 255 2.00 -11.68 -23.02
CA THR A 255 0.80 -12.51 -23.19
C THR A 255 0.58 -13.34 -21.93
N LEU A 256 -0.64 -13.38 -21.43
CA LEU A 256 -1.04 -14.04 -20.19
C LEU A 256 -1.95 -15.23 -20.52
N ASP A 257 -1.57 -16.43 -20.12
CA ASP A 257 -2.43 -17.60 -20.11
C ASP A 257 -2.86 -17.89 -18.66
N PRO A 258 -4.07 -17.46 -18.25
CA PRO A 258 -4.55 -17.69 -16.89
C PRO A 258 -4.91 -19.17 -16.64
N PHE A 259 -5.33 -19.90 -17.67
CA PHE A 259 -5.71 -21.31 -17.58
C PHE A 259 -4.50 -22.20 -17.28
N HIS A 260 -3.42 -22.03 -18.05
CA HIS A 260 -2.14 -22.71 -17.84
C HIS A 260 -1.20 -21.95 -16.89
N ARG A 261 -1.70 -20.89 -16.23
CA ARG A 261 -0.99 -20.06 -15.24
C ARG A 261 0.43 -19.68 -15.67
N THR A 262 0.55 -19.22 -16.92
CA THR A 262 1.80 -18.93 -17.64
C THR A 262 1.76 -17.53 -18.25
N ALA A 263 2.90 -16.82 -18.30
CA ALA A 263 3.02 -15.50 -18.90
C ALA A 263 4.30 -15.42 -19.73
N CYS A 264 4.20 -14.95 -20.97
CA CYS A 264 5.29 -14.92 -21.95
C CYS A 264 5.60 -13.48 -22.38
N ALA A 265 6.86 -13.06 -22.27
CA ALA A 265 7.34 -11.77 -22.75
C ALA A 265 7.88 -11.83 -24.20
N ALA A 266 8.20 -13.03 -24.69
CA ALA A 266 8.52 -13.37 -26.06
C ALA A 266 8.33 -14.90 -26.26
N PRO A 267 8.31 -15.43 -27.49
CA PRO A 267 8.38 -16.87 -27.73
C PRO A 267 9.57 -17.50 -26.99
N GLY A 268 9.34 -18.62 -26.29
CA GLY A 268 10.35 -19.27 -25.44
C GLY A 268 10.69 -18.54 -24.12
N LEU A 269 10.30 -17.27 -23.96
CA LEU A 269 10.64 -16.44 -22.80
C LEU A 269 9.44 -16.28 -21.85
N CYS A 270 9.10 -17.37 -21.17
CA CYS A 270 7.90 -17.48 -20.33
C CYS A 270 8.22 -17.80 -18.86
N ALA A 271 7.31 -17.44 -17.97
CA ALA A 271 7.28 -17.86 -16.56
C ALA A 271 5.91 -18.46 -16.24
N GLY A 272 5.84 -19.53 -15.44
CA GLY A 272 4.57 -20.20 -15.18
C GLY A 272 4.64 -21.27 -14.09
N ALA A 273 3.52 -21.93 -13.82
CA ALA A 273 3.39 -23.01 -12.84
C ALA A 273 3.92 -24.37 -13.37
N GLY A 274 5.15 -24.39 -13.88
CA GLY A 274 5.82 -25.61 -14.34
C GLY A 274 7.26 -25.36 -14.74
N GLU A 275 8.23 -25.96 -14.03
CA GLU A 275 9.66 -25.86 -14.36
C GLU A 275 10.07 -26.73 -15.58
N GLN A 276 9.13 -27.05 -16.47
CA GLN A 276 9.39 -27.69 -17.76
C GLN A 276 9.79 -26.70 -18.86
N GLY A 277 9.66 -25.38 -18.63
CA GLY A 277 10.25 -24.35 -19.48
C GLY A 277 11.78 -24.42 -19.62
N ARG A 278 12.44 -25.33 -18.88
CA ARG A 278 13.87 -25.59 -18.97
C ARG A 278 14.28 -26.50 -20.15
N ARG A 279 13.35 -27.22 -20.80
CA ARG A 279 13.66 -28.12 -21.94
C ARG A 279 13.50 -27.50 -23.33
N LEU A 280 12.63 -26.50 -23.50
CA LEU A 280 12.38 -25.87 -24.81
C LEU A 280 13.50 -24.91 -25.29
N LEU A 281 14.67 -24.94 -24.63
CA LEU A 281 15.93 -24.31 -25.06
C LEU A 281 17.08 -25.33 -25.19
N GLU A 282 16.83 -26.62 -24.98
CA GLU A 282 17.79 -27.72 -25.17
C GLU A 282 17.40 -28.63 -26.35
N GLU A 283 16.21 -28.47 -26.93
CA GLU A 283 15.67 -29.27 -28.05
C GLU A 283 15.19 -28.42 -29.25
N GLN A 284 15.97 -27.42 -29.68
CA GLN A 284 15.98 -26.95 -31.08
C GLN A 284 17.44 -26.75 -31.54
N PRO A 285 17.81 -27.14 -32.79
CA PRO A 285 19.18 -27.15 -33.29
C PRO A 285 19.71 -25.78 -33.73
#